data_AF-A0A954YXK5-F1
#
_entry.id   AF-A0A954YXK5-F1
#
_cell.length_a   1.000
_cell.length_b   1.000
_cell.length_c   1.000
_cell.angle_alpha   90.00
_cell.angle_beta   90.00
_cell.angle_gamma   90.00
#
_symmetry.space_group_name_H-M   'P 1'
#
loop_
_entity.id
_entity.type
_entity.pdbx_description
1 polymer ?
#
loop_
_entity_poly.entity_id
_entity_poly.type
_entity_poly.pdbx_seq_one_letter_code
_entity_poly.pdbx_strand_id
1 'polypeptide(L)'
;MSEESSRPAAKDESILVRHERAISIAALYIACIVTLGPNVRFSAWSMSPEQNPASSEGLCWVEGKLDLPAPNTDVAHYNGRYFNVFPPLWPILCFAFYSFQIWAIGGPPVMYPLVTNLLISIPLPLVVYWAFRKTGIRPAWAATLAFHLFAGTCMWTVATGMHRAWIYSLQLILANTGIALVAAGLLGKPRFWLAGIGVIVASWCRQTTLAYAIAVIVLAWRSERRGKALVQAAIPLLIALAVPMGLNWAKFDSPFQTGYRYIFEPEGDPDCTLGVYDADGKLTVFSPRFVPGHFFSMFLDLPAVEFTHEGLRIEGNKGGNAIWFATPLLLLTWIDTRKWWADPRRRWLMLSTIPILVAHLFYHGPVIGQPGMYRYSLDFILIWLIAVAPETASGRRQGFALISLGWSVLYFYTITRGFL
;
A
#
# COMPACT_ATOMS: atom_id res chain seq x y z
N MET A 1 -4.90 -48.78 -32.16
CA MET A 1 -4.61 -48.14 -30.86
C MET A 1 -4.49 -46.65 -31.11
N SER A 2 -5.62 -45.95 -31.04
CA SER A 2 -5.76 -44.53 -31.34
C SER A 2 -5.69 -43.72 -30.06
N GLU A 3 -4.65 -42.90 -29.92
CA GLU A 3 -4.58 -41.82 -28.94
C GLU A 3 -5.66 -40.79 -29.27
N GLU A 4 -6.81 -40.93 -28.62
CA GLU A 4 -7.91 -39.98 -28.72
C GLU A 4 -7.56 -38.74 -27.92
N SER A 5 -7.16 -37.70 -28.68
CA SER A 5 -6.89 -36.34 -28.28
C SER A 5 -8.08 -35.71 -27.55
N SER A 6 -8.20 -35.95 -26.24
CA SER A 6 -9.09 -35.19 -25.36
C SER A 6 -8.43 -33.87 -24.94
N ARG A 7 -8.39 -32.88 -25.83
CA ARG A 7 -8.11 -31.49 -25.42
C ARG A 7 -9.30 -30.98 -24.60
N PRO A 8 -9.12 -30.55 -23.34
CA PRO A 8 -10.23 -30.07 -22.53
C PRO A 8 -10.71 -28.73 -23.08
N ALA A 9 -12.01 -28.64 -23.36
CA ALA A 9 -12.72 -27.43 -23.70
C ALA A 9 -12.36 -26.31 -22.71
N ALA A 10 -11.50 -25.39 -23.13
CA ALA A 10 -11.32 -24.11 -22.45
C ALA A 10 -12.62 -23.32 -22.68
N LYS A 11 -13.57 -23.61 -21.79
CA LYS A 11 -14.92 -23.05 -21.65
C LYS A 11 -15.06 -21.65 -22.23
N ASP A 12 -15.98 -21.50 -23.19
CA ASP A 12 -16.62 -20.24 -23.50
C ASP A 12 -17.19 -19.65 -22.21
N GLU A 13 -16.41 -18.77 -21.60
CA GLU A 13 -16.93 -17.85 -20.60
C GLU A 13 -18.03 -17.05 -21.29
N SER A 14 -19.28 -17.25 -20.83
CA SER A 14 -20.44 -16.67 -21.49
C SER A 14 -20.27 -15.16 -21.65
N ILE A 15 -20.71 -14.64 -22.79
CA ILE A 15 -20.65 -13.20 -23.12
C ILE A 15 -21.20 -12.35 -21.95
N LEU A 16 -22.24 -12.86 -21.27
CA LEU A 16 -22.83 -12.25 -20.08
C LEU A 16 -21.83 -12.02 -18.94
N VAL A 17 -20.98 -13.01 -18.61
CA VAL A 17 -19.98 -12.87 -17.52
C VAL A 17 -18.90 -11.85 -17.89
N ARG A 18 -18.53 -11.78 -19.18
CA ARG A 18 -17.58 -10.76 -19.66
C ARG A 18 -18.17 -9.34 -19.54
N HIS A 19 -19.45 -9.18 -19.92
CA HIS A 19 -20.16 -7.91 -19.82
C HIS A 19 -20.32 -7.47 -18.35
N GLU A 20 -20.71 -8.38 -17.46
CA GLU A 20 -20.85 -8.09 -16.02
C GLU A 20 -19.54 -7.57 -15.43
N ARG A 21 -18.39 -8.16 -15.82
CA ARG A 21 -17.06 -7.72 -15.39
C ARG A 21 -16.74 -6.32 -15.90
N ALA A 22 -16.95 -6.06 -17.18
CA ALA A 22 -16.67 -4.76 -17.79
C ALA A 22 -17.53 -3.66 -17.13
N ILE A 23 -18.82 -3.93 -16.93
CA ILE A 23 -19.75 -3.02 -16.23
C ILE A 23 -19.30 -2.79 -14.79
N SER A 24 -18.91 -3.84 -14.05
CA SER A 24 -18.46 -3.70 -12.66
C SER A 24 -17.19 -2.85 -12.54
N ILE A 25 -16.24 -3.01 -13.47
CA ILE A 25 -15.02 -2.22 -13.52
C ILE A 25 -15.34 -0.76 -13.86
N ALA A 26 -16.16 -0.52 -14.88
CA ALA A 26 -16.59 0.83 -15.23
C ALA A 26 -17.31 1.52 -14.06
N ALA A 27 -18.24 0.82 -13.41
CA ALA A 27 -18.95 1.32 -12.23
C ALA A 27 -18.00 1.63 -11.06
N LEU A 28 -16.99 0.79 -10.80
CA LEU A 28 -15.95 1.06 -9.80
C LEU A 28 -15.23 2.38 -10.09
N TYR A 29 -14.79 2.60 -11.33
CA TYR A 29 -14.10 3.82 -11.71
C TYR A 29 -14.99 5.05 -11.60
N ILE A 30 -16.22 4.97 -12.12
CA ILE A 30 -17.18 6.07 -12.04
C ILE A 30 -17.45 6.41 -10.57
N ALA A 31 -17.67 5.41 -9.71
CA ALA A 31 -17.88 5.63 -8.28
C ALA A 31 -16.66 6.29 -7.62
N CYS A 32 -15.43 5.81 -7.88
CA CYS A 32 -14.22 6.45 -7.37
C CYS A 32 -14.08 7.90 -7.84
N ILE A 33 -14.31 8.19 -9.12
CA ILE A 33 -14.20 9.54 -9.68
C ILE A 33 -15.26 10.47 -9.07
N VAL A 34 -16.52 10.04 -9.00
CA VAL A 34 -17.62 10.87 -8.50
C VAL A 34 -17.50 11.12 -6.99
N THR A 35 -17.17 10.10 -6.21
CA THR A 35 -17.11 10.22 -4.75
C THR A 35 -15.81 10.83 -4.26
N LEU A 36 -14.67 10.39 -4.78
CA LEU A 36 -13.35 10.81 -4.29
C LEU A 36 -12.80 12.01 -5.05
N GLY A 37 -13.12 12.14 -6.34
CA GLY A 37 -12.54 13.12 -7.26
C GLY A 37 -12.54 14.57 -6.77
N PRO A 38 -13.63 15.10 -6.19
CA PRO A 38 -13.66 16.46 -5.67
C PRO A 38 -12.55 16.77 -4.65
N ASN A 39 -12.24 15.80 -3.78
CA ASN A 39 -11.24 15.97 -2.72
C ASN A 39 -9.84 15.50 -3.18
N VAL A 40 -9.79 14.42 -3.97
CA VAL A 40 -8.54 13.79 -4.40
C VAL A 40 -7.85 14.56 -5.53
N ARG A 41 -8.63 15.27 -6.37
CA ARG A 41 -8.12 16.12 -7.46
C ARG A 41 -7.15 15.38 -8.38
N PHE A 42 -7.57 14.25 -8.95
CA PHE A 42 -6.73 13.39 -9.82
C PHE A 42 -6.00 14.16 -10.94
N SER A 43 -6.63 15.20 -11.50
CA SER A 43 -6.02 16.05 -12.55
C SER A 43 -4.85 16.92 -12.05
N ALA A 44 -4.68 17.08 -10.74
CA ALA A 44 -3.62 17.85 -10.12
C ALA A 44 -2.44 16.97 -9.62
N TRP A 45 -2.43 15.68 -9.94
CA TRP A 45 -1.38 14.75 -9.52
C TRP A 45 -0.12 14.90 -10.37
N SER A 46 0.55 16.06 -10.30
CA SER A 46 1.86 16.27 -10.90
C SER A 46 2.97 16.10 -9.87
N MET A 47 4.17 15.79 -10.34
CA MET A 47 5.36 15.76 -9.48
C MET A 47 6.57 16.30 -10.21
N SER A 48 7.20 17.30 -9.62
CA SER A 48 8.48 17.83 -10.06
C SER A 48 9.60 17.46 -9.08
N PRO A 49 10.86 17.41 -9.54
CA PRO A 49 12.04 17.16 -8.71
C PRO A 49 12.13 18.04 -7.46
N GLU A 50 11.73 19.32 -7.57
CA GLU A 50 11.83 20.29 -6.48
C GLU A 50 10.87 19.99 -5.33
N GLN A 51 9.74 19.34 -5.64
CA GLN A 51 8.66 19.09 -4.68
C GLN A 51 8.82 17.76 -3.94
N ASN A 52 9.63 16.84 -4.47
CA ASN A 52 9.66 15.47 -3.99
C ASN A 52 11.08 14.88 -4.05
N PRO A 53 11.68 14.47 -2.91
CA PRO A 53 13.08 14.02 -2.87
C PRO A 53 13.33 12.75 -3.70
N ALA A 54 12.34 11.87 -3.86
CA ALA A 54 12.50 10.68 -4.70
C ALA A 54 12.38 10.99 -6.20
N SER A 55 11.60 12.01 -6.58
CA SER A 55 11.60 12.54 -7.94
C SER A 55 12.94 13.21 -8.26
N SER A 56 13.46 14.03 -7.33
CA SER A 56 14.79 14.62 -7.43
C SER A 56 15.88 13.56 -7.58
N GLU A 57 15.83 12.49 -6.79
CA GLU A 57 16.77 11.38 -6.89
C GLU A 57 16.73 10.73 -8.28
N GLY A 58 15.53 10.45 -8.81
CA GLY A 58 15.39 9.88 -10.14
C GLY A 58 16.01 10.75 -11.23
N LEU A 59 15.92 12.09 -11.12
CA LEU A 59 16.60 13.02 -12.01
C LEU A 59 18.13 12.99 -11.83
N CYS A 60 18.62 12.97 -10.58
CA CYS A 60 20.06 12.88 -10.30
C CYS A 60 20.68 11.63 -10.93
N TRP A 61 19.97 10.50 -10.92
CA TRP A 61 20.42 9.28 -11.59
C TRP A 61 20.54 9.44 -13.12
N VAL A 62 19.65 10.22 -13.75
CA VAL A 62 19.77 10.56 -15.18
C VAL A 62 21.04 11.37 -15.45
N GLU A 63 21.43 12.24 -14.51
CA GLU A 63 22.67 13.02 -14.57
C GLU A 63 23.94 12.24 -14.17
N GLY A 64 23.80 10.96 -13.82
CA GLY A 64 24.93 10.14 -13.35
C GLY A 64 25.39 10.44 -11.92
N LYS A 65 24.55 11.10 -11.12
CA LYS A 65 24.79 11.39 -9.69
C LYS A 65 23.92 10.51 -8.80
N LEU A 66 24.40 10.24 -7.59
CA LEU A 66 23.66 9.45 -6.59
C LEU A 66 23.05 10.30 -5.47
N ASP A 67 23.66 11.44 -5.20
CA ASP A 67 23.29 12.40 -4.16
C ASP A 67 22.35 13.50 -4.68
N LEU A 68 21.57 14.04 -3.76
CA LEU A 68 20.67 15.16 -3.99
C LEU A 68 21.44 16.49 -3.93
N PRO A 69 21.06 17.49 -4.75
CA PRO A 69 21.79 18.75 -4.86
C PRO A 69 21.63 19.68 -3.64
N ALA A 70 20.58 19.47 -2.84
CA ALA A 70 20.27 20.29 -1.69
C ALA A 70 19.51 19.47 -0.63
N PRO A 71 19.56 19.88 0.64
CA PRO A 71 18.69 19.31 1.65
C PRO A 71 17.23 19.59 1.31
N ASN A 72 16.37 18.60 1.56
CA ASN A 72 14.92 18.71 1.49
C ASN A 72 14.31 17.99 2.71
N THR A 73 13.00 18.03 2.90
CA THR A 73 12.34 17.32 3.99
C THR A 73 12.58 15.80 3.86
N ASP A 74 12.85 15.13 4.99
CA ASP A 74 13.06 13.67 5.08
C ASP A 74 14.23 13.14 4.20
N VAL A 75 15.36 13.85 4.15
CA VAL A 75 16.60 13.37 3.52
C VAL A 75 17.64 12.95 4.56
N ALA A 76 18.49 11.99 4.20
CA ALA A 76 19.65 11.58 4.99
C ALA A 76 20.83 12.48 4.68
N HIS A 77 21.53 12.95 5.71
CA HIS A 77 22.84 13.60 5.55
C HIS A 77 23.94 12.59 5.90
N TYR A 78 24.79 12.24 4.95
CA TYR A 78 25.87 11.26 5.15
C TYR A 78 27.12 11.68 4.37
N ASN A 79 28.26 11.81 5.06
CA ASN A 79 29.54 12.21 4.48
C ASN A 79 29.48 13.48 3.61
N GLY A 80 28.75 14.51 4.09
CA GLY A 80 28.60 15.78 3.36
C GLY A 80 27.69 15.73 2.14
N ARG A 81 26.92 14.64 1.97
CA ARG A 81 25.99 14.44 0.86
C ARG A 81 24.57 14.19 1.36
N TYR A 82 23.59 14.52 0.53
CA TYR A 82 22.19 14.33 0.83
C TYR A 82 21.62 13.15 0.04
N PHE A 83 20.86 12.28 0.69
CA PHE A 83 20.27 11.12 0.06
C PHE A 83 18.78 11.02 0.37
N ASN A 84 18.00 10.64 -0.62
CA ASN A 84 16.63 10.20 -0.40
C ASN A 84 16.63 8.91 0.45
N VAL A 85 15.86 8.92 1.54
CA VAL A 85 15.74 7.81 2.51
C VAL A 85 14.64 6.82 2.17
N PHE A 86 13.79 7.21 1.22
CA PHE A 86 12.61 6.43 0.88
C PHE A 86 12.96 5.23 -0.01
N PRO A 87 12.13 4.17 0.03
CA PRO A 87 12.31 2.99 -0.82
C PRO A 87 12.35 3.30 -2.33
N PRO A 88 13.04 2.46 -3.13
CA PRO A 88 13.55 2.87 -4.43
C PRO A 88 12.55 2.78 -5.60
N LEU A 89 11.32 2.29 -5.41
CA LEU A 89 10.42 2.09 -6.57
C LEU A 89 10.16 3.41 -7.31
N TRP A 90 9.86 4.48 -6.58
CA TRP A 90 9.53 5.75 -7.22
C TRP A 90 10.75 6.41 -7.88
N PRO A 91 11.94 6.52 -7.24
CA PRO A 91 13.14 6.97 -7.92
C PRO A 91 13.44 6.19 -9.22
N ILE A 92 13.25 4.86 -9.24
CA ILE A 92 13.42 4.03 -10.44
C ILE A 92 12.42 4.41 -11.54
N LEU A 93 11.15 4.62 -11.19
CA LEU A 93 10.12 5.05 -12.14
C LEU A 93 10.40 6.46 -12.67
N CYS A 94 10.85 7.38 -11.81
CA CYS A 94 11.29 8.72 -12.19
C CYS A 94 12.49 8.68 -13.13
N PHE A 95 13.52 7.91 -12.81
CA PHE A 95 14.69 7.71 -13.66
C PHE A 95 14.30 7.21 -15.06
N ALA A 96 13.48 6.16 -15.14
CA ALA A 96 13.04 5.60 -16.41
C ALA A 96 12.22 6.61 -17.23
N PHE A 97 11.28 7.30 -16.59
CA PHE A 97 10.42 8.26 -17.27
C PHE A 97 11.16 9.53 -17.68
N TYR A 98 12.00 10.12 -16.82
CA TYR A 98 12.77 11.32 -17.13
C TYR A 98 13.82 11.05 -18.21
N SER A 99 14.47 9.88 -18.18
CA SER A 99 15.36 9.45 -19.27
C SER A 99 14.62 9.46 -20.61
N PHE A 100 13.42 8.87 -20.64
CA PHE A 100 12.58 8.85 -21.85
C PHE A 100 12.10 10.26 -22.25
N GLN A 101 11.63 11.06 -21.30
CA GLN A 101 11.11 12.40 -21.55
C GLN A 101 12.19 13.32 -22.15
N ILE A 102 13.37 13.34 -21.52
CA ILE A 102 14.51 14.16 -21.97
C ILE A 102 14.94 13.71 -23.38
N TRP A 103 15.00 12.40 -23.62
CA TRP A 103 15.38 11.86 -24.92
C TRP A 103 14.35 12.11 -26.03
N ALA A 104 13.06 11.90 -25.76
CA ALA A 104 12.00 11.87 -26.77
C ALA A 104 11.30 13.23 -26.99
N ILE A 105 11.09 13.99 -25.91
CA ILE A 105 10.26 15.21 -25.92
C ILE A 105 11.13 16.45 -25.73
N GLY A 106 12.19 16.34 -24.92
CA GLY A 106 12.93 17.49 -24.41
C GLY A 106 12.12 18.26 -23.36
N GLY A 107 12.73 19.31 -22.80
CA GLY A 107 12.12 20.15 -21.78
C GLY A 107 12.35 19.68 -20.34
N PRO A 108 11.75 20.37 -19.35
CA PRO A 108 12.01 20.11 -17.94
C PRO A 108 11.43 18.76 -17.49
N PRO A 109 12.15 17.99 -16.66
CA PRO A 109 11.71 16.70 -16.16
C PRO A 109 10.53 16.88 -15.19
N VAL A 110 9.33 16.48 -15.60
CA VAL A 110 8.11 16.62 -14.82
C VAL A 110 7.20 15.42 -15.06
N MET A 111 6.74 14.78 -13.99
CA MET A 111 5.70 13.75 -14.07
C MET A 111 4.34 14.43 -14.22
N TYR A 112 3.83 14.44 -15.45
CA TYR A 112 2.52 15.02 -15.73
C TYR A 112 1.38 14.22 -15.11
N PRO A 113 0.23 14.86 -14.78
CA PRO A 113 -0.91 14.18 -14.19
C PRO A 113 -1.38 12.94 -14.93
N LEU A 114 -1.37 12.94 -16.27
CA LEU A 114 -1.73 11.76 -17.05
C LEU A 114 -0.84 10.55 -16.73
N VAL A 115 0.48 10.76 -16.69
CA VAL A 115 1.47 9.71 -16.43
C VAL A 115 1.32 9.21 -15.00
N THR A 116 1.24 10.12 -14.04
CA THR A 116 1.02 9.77 -12.62
C THR A 116 -0.25 8.95 -12.45
N ASN A 117 -1.36 9.34 -13.07
CA ASN A 117 -2.62 8.58 -12.98
C ASN A 117 -2.53 7.20 -13.66
N LEU A 118 -1.85 7.09 -14.81
CA LEU A 118 -1.65 5.81 -15.49
C LEU A 118 -0.78 4.83 -14.69
N LEU A 119 0.22 5.34 -13.97
CA LEU A 119 1.13 4.52 -13.19
C LEU A 119 0.61 4.19 -11.79
N ILE A 120 -0.23 5.05 -11.20
CA ILE A 120 -0.58 4.98 -9.78
C ILE A 120 -2.10 4.82 -9.58
N SER A 121 -2.91 5.77 -10.06
CA SER A 121 -4.36 5.80 -9.79
C SER A 121 -5.14 4.69 -10.46
N ILE A 122 -4.77 4.34 -11.71
CA ILE A 122 -5.49 3.35 -12.53
C ILE A 122 -5.14 1.91 -12.15
N PRO A 123 -3.88 1.54 -11.90
CA PRO A 123 -3.56 0.14 -11.57
C PRO A 123 -4.20 -0.32 -10.27
N LEU A 124 -4.24 0.52 -9.23
CA LEU A 124 -4.69 0.08 -7.91
C LEU A 124 -6.14 -0.45 -7.91
N PRO A 125 -7.19 0.28 -8.40
CA PRO A 125 -8.55 -0.23 -8.38
C PRO A 125 -8.72 -1.54 -9.15
N LEU A 126 -8.05 -1.66 -10.30
CA LEU A 126 -8.11 -2.85 -11.15
C LEU A 126 -7.49 -4.08 -10.48
N VAL A 127 -6.30 -3.91 -9.92
CA VAL A 127 -5.59 -5.02 -9.27
C VAL A 127 -6.30 -5.42 -7.98
N VAL A 128 -6.82 -4.47 -7.20
CA VAL A 128 -7.62 -4.75 -5.99
C VAL A 128 -8.91 -5.48 -6.36
N TYR A 129 -9.65 -4.99 -7.36
CA TYR A 129 -10.82 -5.69 -7.91
C TYR A 129 -10.47 -7.13 -8.30
N TRP A 130 -9.35 -7.29 -9.01
CA TRP A 130 -8.89 -8.60 -9.44
C TRP A 130 -8.54 -9.53 -8.28
N ALA A 131 -7.85 -9.02 -7.26
CA ALA A 131 -7.53 -9.76 -6.04
C ALA A 131 -8.80 -10.24 -5.33
N PHE A 132 -9.81 -9.37 -5.19
CA PHE A 132 -11.12 -9.74 -4.65
C PHE A 132 -11.81 -10.82 -5.49
N ARG A 133 -11.77 -10.71 -6.83
CA ARG A 133 -12.31 -11.74 -7.73
C ARG A 133 -11.67 -13.11 -7.54
N LYS A 134 -10.39 -13.17 -7.16
CA LYS A 134 -9.71 -14.45 -6.85
C LYS A 134 -10.23 -15.15 -5.61
N THR A 135 -11.02 -14.48 -4.78
CA THR A 135 -11.68 -15.10 -3.62
C THR A 135 -12.98 -15.84 -4.00
N GLY A 136 -13.46 -15.69 -5.24
CA GLY A 136 -14.65 -16.38 -5.76
C GLY A 136 -15.95 -15.56 -5.70
N ILE A 137 -15.94 -14.36 -5.12
CA ILE A 137 -17.12 -13.49 -5.00
C ILE A 137 -17.54 -12.86 -6.33
N ARG A 138 -18.82 -12.54 -6.51
CA ARG A 138 -19.37 -11.98 -7.75
C ARG A 138 -18.68 -10.67 -8.21
N PRO A 139 -18.62 -10.39 -9.53
CA PRO A 139 -18.07 -9.15 -10.09
C PRO A 139 -18.51 -7.87 -9.38
N ALA A 140 -19.81 -7.64 -9.24
CA ALA A 140 -20.32 -6.44 -8.58
C ALA A 140 -19.81 -6.30 -7.13
N TRP A 141 -19.80 -7.40 -6.38
CA TRP A 141 -19.34 -7.39 -4.99
C TRP A 141 -17.84 -7.15 -4.85
N ALA A 142 -17.04 -7.69 -5.77
CA ALA A 142 -15.60 -7.40 -5.84
C ALA A 142 -15.34 -5.92 -6.14
N ALA A 143 -16.14 -5.29 -7.01
CA ALA A 143 -16.09 -3.86 -7.27
C ALA A 143 -16.49 -3.05 -6.03
N THR A 144 -17.54 -3.46 -5.30
CA THR A 144 -17.95 -2.81 -4.05
C THR A 144 -16.85 -2.85 -2.99
N LEU A 145 -16.20 -4.01 -2.77
CA LEU A 145 -15.10 -4.12 -1.80
C LEU A 145 -13.83 -3.38 -2.27
N ALA A 146 -13.56 -3.36 -3.58
CA ALA A 146 -12.48 -2.56 -4.13
C ALA A 146 -12.73 -1.08 -3.89
N PHE A 147 -13.92 -0.56 -4.20
CA PHE A 147 -14.33 0.81 -3.90
C PHE A 147 -14.20 1.13 -2.42
N HIS A 148 -14.61 0.20 -1.55
CA HIS A 148 -14.49 0.36 -0.11
C HIS A 148 -13.05 0.48 0.39
N LEU A 149 -12.07 -0.18 -0.24
CA LEU A 149 -10.67 0.09 0.10
C LEU A 149 -10.35 1.58 -0.05
N PHE A 150 -10.81 2.22 -1.13
CA PHE A 150 -10.53 3.63 -1.38
C PHE A 150 -11.36 4.57 -0.52
N ALA A 151 -12.66 4.35 -0.46
CA ALA A 151 -13.61 5.27 0.14
C ALA A 151 -13.91 4.98 1.62
N GLY A 152 -13.68 3.75 2.08
CA GLY A 152 -13.99 3.28 3.43
C GLY A 152 -12.75 2.94 4.28
N THR A 153 -11.57 3.39 3.86
CA THR A 153 -10.33 3.31 4.66
C THR A 153 -9.56 4.62 4.53
N CYS A 154 -8.44 4.76 5.26
CA CYS A 154 -7.55 5.92 5.10
C CYS A 154 -6.87 6.02 3.72
N MET A 155 -7.10 5.08 2.80
CA MET A 155 -6.70 5.27 1.41
C MET A 155 -7.30 6.57 0.82
N TRP A 156 -8.47 7.04 1.29
CA TRP A 156 -9.01 8.33 0.87
C TRP A 156 -8.07 9.48 1.27
N THR A 157 -7.72 9.61 2.55
CA THR A 157 -6.83 10.67 3.06
C THR A 157 -5.42 10.55 2.48
N VAL A 158 -4.95 9.33 2.21
CA VAL A 158 -3.72 9.07 1.47
C VAL A 158 -3.82 9.62 0.05
N ALA A 159 -4.89 9.31 -0.68
CA ALA A 159 -5.08 9.77 -2.05
C ALA A 159 -5.21 11.29 -2.14
N THR A 160 -5.79 11.97 -1.14
CA THR A 160 -5.80 13.44 -1.15
C THR A 160 -4.39 14.03 -1.06
N GLY A 161 -3.46 13.42 -0.32
CA GLY A 161 -2.07 13.92 -0.24
C GLY A 161 -1.31 13.96 -1.57
N MET A 162 -1.77 13.23 -2.60
CA MET A 162 -1.11 13.15 -3.89
C MET A 162 -1.10 14.46 -4.68
N HIS A 163 -2.11 15.33 -4.55
CA HIS A 163 -2.10 16.64 -5.23
C HIS A 163 -1.01 17.59 -4.71
N ARG A 164 -0.39 17.26 -3.57
CA ARG A 164 0.75 17.98 -2.98
C ARG A 164 2.08 17.24 -3.22
N ALA A 165 2.09 16.28 -4.14
CA ALA A 165 3.24 15.42 -4.42
C ALA A 165 3.80 14.69 -3.18
N TRP A 166 2.94 14.42 -2.17
CA TRP A 166 3.40 13.84 -0.91
C TRP A 166 3.88 12.40 -1.09
N ILE A 167 5.15 12.17 -0.82
CA ILE A 167 5.82 10.90 -1.11
C ILE A 167 5.25 9.70 -0.33
N TYR A 168 4.79 9.92 0.90
CA TYR A 168 4.17 8.86 1.70
C TYR A 168 2.85 8.39 1.07
N SER A 169 2.06 9.32 0.54
CA SER A 169 0.81 8.98 -0.14
C SER A 169 1.05 8.09 -1.34
N LEU A 170 2.03 8.47 -2.15
CA LEU A 170 2.44 7.72 -3.32
C LEU A 170 2.90 6.29 -2.96
N GLN A 171 3.77 6.16 -1.96
CA GLN A 171 4.27 4.86 -1.53
C GLN A 171 3.16 3.95 -1.01
N LEU A 172 2.18 4.49 -0.26
CA LEU A 172 1.07 3.69 0.25
C LEU A 172 0.16 3.17 -0.87
N ILE A 173 -0.11 3.99 -1.89
CA ILE A 173 -0.92 3.59 -3.05
C ILE A 173 -0.21 2.51 -3.87
N LEU A 174 1.07 2.72 -4.20
CA LEU A 174 1.87 1.75 -4.94
C LEU A 174 2.08 0.47 -4.15
N ALA A 175 2.32 0.56 -2.83
CA ALA A 175 2.44 -0.61 -1.97
C ALA A 175 1.16 -1.44 -1.95
N ASN A 176 -0.01 -0.81 -1.83
CA ASN A 176 -1.29 -1.52 -1.90
C ASN A 176 -1.51 -2.17 -3.27
N THR A 177 -0.98 -1.60 -4.35
CA THR A 177 -0.98 -2.23 -5.67
C THR A 177 -0.15 -3.51 -5.65
N GLY A 178 1.05 -3.46 -5.07
CA GLY A 178 1.91 -4.62 -4.86
C GLY A 178 1.26 -5.70 -3.99
N ILE A 179 0.67 -5.33 -2.86
CA ILE A 179 -0.04 -6.24 -1.95
C ILE A 179 -1.23 -6.92 -2.67
N ALA A 180 -1.99 -6.16 -3.47
CA ALA A 180 -3.06 -6.70 -4.29
C ALA A 180 -2.54 -7.71 -5.33
N LEU A 181 -1.39 -7.44 -5.97
CA LEU A 181 -0.72 -8.39 -6.88
C LEU A 181 -0.29 -9.67 -6.16
N VAL A 182 0.26 -9.56 -4.93
CA VAL A 182 0.59 -10.73 -4.09
C VAL A 182 -0.67 -11.58 -3.88
N ALA A 183 -1.74 -10.97 -3.41
CA ALA A 183 -2.99 -11.68 -3.15
C ALA A 183 -3.57 -12.31 -4.43
N ALA A 184 -3.65 -11.55 -5.52
CA ALA A 184 -4.18 -12.04 -6.79
C ALA A 184 -3.32 -13.16 -7.42
N GLY A 185 -2.00 -13.13 -7.19
CA GLY A 185 -1.06 -14.15 -7.63
C GLY A 185 -1.13 -15.43 -6.82
N LEU A 186 -1.43 -15.36 -5.53
CA LEU A 186 -1.51 -16.53 -4.64
C LEU A 186 -2.92 -17.15 -4.59
N LEU A 187 -3.97 -16.35 -4.72
CA LEU A 187 -5.36 -16.79 -4.68
C LEU A 187 -5.80 -17.37 -6.05
N GLY A 188 -6.60 -18.44 -6.04
CA GLY A 188 -7.00 -19.15 -7.26
C GLY A 188 -5.93 -20.10 -7.81
N LYS A 189 -5.59 -20.04 -9.10
CA LYS A 189 -4.46 -20.83 -9.64
C LYS A 189 -3.16 -20.07 -9.37
N PRO A 190 -2.26 -20.56 -8.49
CA PRO A 190 -1.13 -19.78 -8.03
C PRO A 190 -0.15 -19.47 -9.17
N ARG A 191 0.27 -18.21 -9.24
CA ARG A 191 1.25 -17.66 -10.15
C ARG A 191 2.34 -16.98 -9.32
N PHE A 192 3.31 -17.77 -8.87
CA PHE A 192 4.34 -17.31 -7.92
C PHE A 192 5.18 -16.17 -8.45
N TRP A 193 5.46 -16.12 -9.76
CA TRP A 193 6.19 -15.01 -10.38
C TRP A 193 5.46 -13.67 -10.22
N LEU A 194 4.13 -13.69 -10.36
CA LEU A 194 3.31 -12.50 -10.22
C LEU A 194 3.23 -12.05 -8.76
N ALA A 195 3.10 -13.02 -7.84
CA ALA A 195 3.15 -12.71 -6.42
C ALA A 195 4.53 -12.15 -6.03
N GLY A 196 5.61 -12.67 -6.61
CA GLY A 196 6.96 -12.15 -6.44
C GLY A 196 7.12 -10.71 -6.95
N ILE A 197 6.56 -10.37 -8.12
CA ILE A 197 6.48 -8.98 -8.61
C ILE A 197 5.69 -8.11 -7.62
N GLY A 198 4.59 -8.62 -7.09
CA GLY A 198 3.83 -7.93 -6.05
C GLY A 198 4.66 -7.62 -4.80
N VAL A 199 5.51 -8.57 -4.36
CA VAL A 199 6.45 -8.35 -3.24
C VAL A 199 7.48 -7.28 -3.58
N ILE A 200 8.05 -7.27 -4.80
CA ILE A 200 8.98 -6.20 -5.24
C ILE A 200 8.29 -4.84 -5.13
N VAL A 201 7.13 -4.69 -5.79
CA VAL A 201 6.39 -3.41 -5.83
C VAL A 201 6.01 -2.96 -4.41
N ALA A 202 5.52 -3.88 -3.57
CA ALA A 202 5.15 -3.56 -2.20
C ALA A 202 6.35 -3.14 -1.36
N SER A 203 7.41 -3.96 -1.32
CA SER A 203 8.58 -3.76 -0.45
C SER A 203 9.44 -2.58 -0.88
N TRP A 204 9.51 -2.27 -2.18
CA TRP A 204 10.19 -1.10 -2.72
C TRP A 204 9.39 0.20 -2.57
N CYS A 205 8.21 0.13 -1.98
CA CYS A 205 7.47 1.29 -1.46
C CYS A 205 7.42 1.30 0.07
N ARG A 206 7.28 0.13 0.69
CA ARG A 206 7.04 -0.04 2.12
C ARG A 206 7.81 -1.27 2.60
N GLN A 207 9.00 -1.07 3.17
CA GLN A 207 9.94 -2.16 3.48
C GLN A 207 9.34 -3.28 4.35
N THR A 208 8.46 -2.95 5.31
CA THR A 208 7.77 -3.91 6.18
C THR A 208 6.96 -4.94 5.38
N THR A 209 6.41 -4.56 4.22
CA THR A 209 5.61 -5.44 3.35
C THR A 209 6.42 -6.55 2.68
N LEU A 210 7.76 -6.52 2.78
CA LEU A 210 8.62 -7.66 2.40
C LEU A 210 8.19 -8.95 3.12
N ALA A 211 7.57 -8.85 4.30
CA ALA A 211 7.04 -10.01 5.02
C ALA A 211 6.02 -10.84 4.22
N TYR A 212 5.37 -10.28 3.19
CA TYR A 212 4.54 -11.07 2.27
C TYR A 212 5.31 -12.14 1.49
N ALA A 213 6.65 -12.05 1.41
CA ALA A 213 7.51 -13.10 0.90
C ALA A 213 7.33 -14.43 1.65
N ILE A 214 6.94 -14.40 2.93
CA ILE A 214 6.65 -15.60 3.74
C ILE A 214 5.55 -16.43 3.07
N ALA A 215 4.41 -15.81 2.74
CA ALA A 215 3.32 -16.50 2.06
C ALA A 215 3.76 -17.06 0.70
N VAL A 216 4.50 -16.27 -0.08
CA VAL A 216 4.97 -16.66 -1.42
C VAL A 216 5.87 -17.88 -1.34
N ILE A 217 6.91 -17.86 -0.49
CA ILE A 217 7.87 -18.95 -0.35
C ILE A 217 7.21 -20.21 0.20
N VAL A 218 6.42 -20.10 1.28
CA VAL A 218 5.80 -21.27 1.92
C VAL A 218 4.82 -21.96 0.97
N LEU A 219 4.02 -21.19 0.24
CA LEU A 219 3.10 -21.75 -0.75
C LEU A 219 3.82 -22.31 -1.97
N ALA A 220 4.93 -21.70 -2.41
CA ALA A 220 5.77 -22.25 -3.48
C ALA A 220 6.41 -23.58 -3.08
N TRP A 221 6.91 -23.67 -1.85
CA TRP A 221 7.47 -24.89 -1.26
C TRP A 221 6.44 -26.02 -1.19
N ARG A 222 5.18 -25.68 -0.88
CA ARG A 222 4.07 -26.64 -0.79
C ARG A 222 3.40 -26.95 -2.14
N SER A 223 3.87 -26.37 -3.24
CA SER A 223 3.32 -26.62 -4.56
C SER A 223 3.72 -28.01 -5.08
N GLU A 224 2.81 -28.66 -5.83
CA GLU A 224 3.11 -29.89 -6.58
C GLU A 224 4.31 -29.71 -7.53
N ARG A 225 4.43 -28.54 -8.15
CA ARG A 225 5.55 -28.18 -9.03
C ARG A 225 6.61 -27.38 -8.28
N ARG A 226 7.02 -27.88 -7.11
CA ARG A 226 7.90 -27.20 -6.14
C ARG A 226 9.10 -26.50 -6.79
N GLY A 227 9.88 -27.20 -7.60
CA GLY A 227 11.09 -26.63 -8.23
C GLY A 227 10.79 -25.37 -9.05
N LYS A 228 9.84 -25.46 -10.00
CA LYS A 228 9.41 -24.32 -10.82
C LYS A 228 8.80 -23.20 -9.97
N ALA A 229 7.97 -23.55 -8.99
CA ALA A 229 7.33 -22.60 -8.09
C ALA A 229 8.35 -21.81 -7.26
N LEU A 230 9.36 -22.50 -6.71
CA LEU A 230 10.43 -21.89 -5.94
C LEU A 230 11.31 -20.98 -6.80
N VAL A 231 11.68 -21.37 -8.02
CA VAL A 231 12.42 -20.47 -8.93
C VAL A 231 11.61 -19.20 -9.23
N GLN A 232 10.32 -19.35 -9.50
CA GLN A 232 9.40 -18.23 -9.75
C GLN A 232 9.23 -17.31 -8.52
N ALA A 233 9.36 -17.83 -7.31
CA ALA A 233 9.32 -17.06 -6.07
C ALA A 233 10.68 -16.42 -5.72
N ALA A 234 11.76 -17.17 -5.91
CA ALA A 234 13.11 -16.80 -5.49
C ALA A 234 13.71 -15.68 -6.33
N ILE A 235 13.56 -15.71 -7.66
CA ILE A 235 14.14 -14.68 -8.53
C ILE A 235 13.59 -13.28 -8.16
N PRO A 236 12.26 -13.05 -8.09
CA PRO A 236 11.75 -11.75 -7.70
C PRO A 236 12.15 -11.35 -6.28
N LEU A 237 12.24 -12.30 -5.34
CA LEU A 237 12.65 -12.01 -3.96
C LEU A 237 14.12 -11.60 -3.88
N LEU A 238 15.01 -12.27 -4.62
CA LEU A 238 16.41 -11.88 -4.73
C LEU A 238 16.53 -10.47 -5.30
N ILE A 239 15.75 -10.11 -6.32
CA ILE A 239 15.69 -8.74 -6.85
C ILE A 239 15.17 -7.77 -5.78
N ALA A 240 14.10 -8.15 -5.06
CA ALA A 240 13.49 -7.32 -4.01
C ALA A 240 14.49 -6.96 -2.91
N LEU A 241 15.46 -7.84 -2.62
CA LEU A 241 16.53 -7.63 -1.64
C LEU A 241 17.75 -6.94 -2.25
N ALA A 242 18.27 -7.47 -3.36
CA ALA A 242 19.55 -7.07 -3.94
C ALA A 242 19.56 -5.61 -4.40
N VAL A 243 18.46 -5.11 -4.98
CA VAL A 243 18.42 -3.73 -5.48
C VAL A 243 18.44 -2.71 -4.34
N PRO A 244 17.54 -2.75 -3.32
CA PRO A 244 17.63 -1.85 -2.18
C PRO A 244 18.95 -1.99 -1.41
N MET A 245 19.46 -3.22 -1.22
CA MET A 245 20.73 -3.43 -0.54
C MET A 245 21.91 -2.85 -1.33
N GLY A 246 21.92 -3.01 -2.65
CA GLY A 246 22.94 -2.42 -3.53
C GLY A 246 22.89 -0.89 -3.51
N LEU A 247 21.69 -0.31 -3.54
CA LEU A 247 21.50 1.14 -3.42
C LEU A 247 21.93 1.67 -2.05
N ASN A 248 21.59 0.97 -0.96
CA ASN A 248 22.05 1.33 0.37
C ASN A 248 23.57 1.24 0.49
N TRP A 249 24.19 0.20 -0.07
CA TRP A 249 25.64 0.08 -0.10
C TRP A 249 26.30 1.22 -0.88
N ALA A 250 25.73 1.60 -2.02
CA ALA A 250 26.25 2.72 -2.82
C ALA A 250 26.09 4.09 -2.13
N LYS A 251 25.04 4.28 -1.32
CA LYS A 251 24.76 5.54 -0.61
C LYS A 251 25.44 5.66 0.75
N PHE A 252 25.53 4.55 1.49
CA PHE A 252 25.84 4.51 2.92
C PHE A 252 26.95 3.50 3.27
N ASP A 253 27.70 3.01 2.28
CA ASP A 253 28.82 2.05 2.44
C ASP A 253 28.43 0.70 3.09
N SER A 254 27.13 0.44 3.30
CA SER A 254 26.62 -0.80 3.88
C SER A 254 25.25 -1.19 3.33
N PRO A 255 25.04 -2.46 2.93
CA PRO A 255 23.76 -2.89 2.37
C PRO A 255 22.62 -2.92 3.40
N PHE A 256 22.95 -2.92 4.69
CA PHE A 256 21.99 -2.99 5.79
C PHE A 256 21.77 -1.65 6.49
N GLN A 257 22.50 -0.61 6.10
CA GLN A 257 22.24 0.74 6.61
C GLN A 257 21.02 1.34 5.91
N THR A 258 20.18 2.01 6.70
CA THR A 258 19.01 2.71 6.21
C THR A 258 19.23 4.21 6.35
N GLY A 259 18.77 4.99 5.35
CA GLY A 259 18.86 6.45 5.40
C GLY A 259 18.17 7.07 6.62
N TYR A 260 17.17 6.40 7.19
CA TYR A 260 16.47 6.83 8.41
C TYR A 260 17.38 7.06 9.62
N ARG A 261 18.54 6.40 9.68
CA ARG A 261 19.53 6.65 10.73
C ARG A 261 20.14 8.06 10.64
N TYR A 262 20.21 8.60 9.43
CA TYR A 262 20.91 9.83 9.06
C TYR A 262 19.97 11.02 8.81
N ILE A 263 18.66 10.86 8.99
CA ILE A 263 17.70 11.97 8.94
C ILE A 263 17.85 12.86 10.18
N PHE A 264 18.25 12.27 11.30
CA PHE A 264 18.19 12.90 12.62
C PHE A 264 19.57 13.23 13.19
N GLU A 265 20.62 13.27 12.36
CA GLU A 265 21.94 13.71 12.84
C GLU A 265 21.88 15.23 13.09
N PRO A 266 21.97 15.65 14.37
CA PRO A 266 21.65 17.00 14.79
C PRO A 266 22.86 17.89 14.58
N GLU A 267 23.13 18.31 13.34
CA GLU A 267 23.93 19.51 13.12
C GLU A 267 23.05 20.75 13.37
N GLY A 268 22.68 20.96 14.64
CA GLY A 268 22.25 22.27 15.14
C GLY A 268 20.74 22.54 15.31
N ASP A 269 19.84 21.61 14.98
CA ASP A 269 18.39 21.81 15.19
C ASP A 269 17.84 20.90 16.32
N PRO A 270 17.77 21.39 17.57
CA PRO A 270 17.21 20.65 18.69
C PRO A 270 15.70 20.37 18.57
N ASP A 271 14.99 21.00 17.63
CA ASP A 271 13.56 20.81 17.41
C ASP A 271 13.24 19.70 16.38
N CYS A 272 14.25 19.07 15.77
CA CYS A 272 14.10 17.94 14.85
C CYS A 272 13.75 16.62 15.58
N THR A 273 12.59 16.61 16.22
CA THR A 273 12.08 15.65 17.22
C THR A 273 11.36 14.43 16.63
N LEU A 274 11.70 14.02 15.41
CA LEU A 274 11.14 12.82 14.81
C LEU A 274 11.87 11.55 15.27
N GLY A 275 13.11 11.67 15.75
CA GLY A 275 13.84 10.59 16.39
C GLY A 275 13.65 10.58 17.90
N VAL A 276 13.28 9.44 18.50
CA VAL A 276 13.28 9.34 19.97
C VAL A 276 14.60 8.73 20.42
N TYR A 277 15.38 9.53 21.13
CA TYR A 277 16.59 9.07 21.79
C TYR A 277 16.24 8.12 22.95
N ASP A 278 17.02 7.07 23.14
CA ASP A 278 16.94 6.24 24.34
C ASP A 278 17.67 6.92 25.52
N ALA A 279 17.67 6.26 26.68
CA ALA A 279 18.33 6.78 27.88
C ALA A 279 19.85 6.94 27.72
N ASP A 280 20.44 6.24 26.73
CA ASP A 280 21.86 6.32 26.39
C ASP A 280 22.14 7.38 25.32
N GLY A 281 21.12 8.18 24.94
CA GLY A 281 21.23 9.21 23.91
C GLY A 281 21.34 8.66 22.48
N LYS A 282 20.95 7.40 22.23
CA LYS A 282 20.94 6.81 20.89
C LYS A 282 19.57 6.93 20.25
N LEU A 283 19.55 7.44 19.03
CA LEU A 283 18.38 7.44 18.18
C LEU A 283 17.85 6.01 18.01
N THR A 284 16.58 5.78 18.38
CA THR A 284 15.94 4.47 18.25
C THR A 284 14.72 4.54 17.33
N VAL A 285 14.82 3.89 16.16
CA VAL A 285 13.75 3.82 15.15
C VAL A 285 12.67 2.79 15.50
N PHE A 286 13.03 1.72 16.20
CA PHE A 286 12.11 0.69 16.68
C PHE A 286 12.31 0.40 18.17
N SER A 287 11.26 0.48 18.99
CA SER A 287 11.35 0.24 20.43
C SER A 287 10.05 -0.34 21.01
N PRO A 288 10.13 -1.28 21.98
CA PRO A 288 8.96 -1.77 22.71
C PRO A 288 8.15 -0.66 23.41
N ARG A 289 8.77 0.48 23.76
CA ARG A 289 8.09 1.59 24.44
C ARG A 289 6.94 2.19 23.64
N PHE A 290 6.95 2.04 22.32
CA PHE A 290 5.91 2.56 21.43
C PHE A 290 4.68 1.65 21.35
N VAL A 291 4.82 0.38 21.75
CA VAL A 291 3.77 -0.65 21.61
C VAL A 291 2.46 -0.24 22.30
N PRO A 292 2.44 0.24 23.55
CA PRO A 292 1.18 0.60 24.21
C PRO A 292 0.43 1.73 23.47
N GLY A 293 1.15 2.77 23.07
CA GLY A 293 0.57 3.92 22.36
C GLY A 293 0.05 3.52 20.98
N HIS A 294 0.84 2.80 20.18
CA HIS A 294 0.40 2.34 18.86
C HIS A 294 -0.72 1.32 18.93
N PHE A 295 -0.71 0.42 19.92
CA PHE A 295 -1.80 -0.52 20.14
C PHE A 295 -3.10 0.22 20.47
N PHE A 296 -3.03 1.20 21.39
CA PHE A 296 -4.17 2.03 21.73
C PHE A 296 -4.71 2.79 20.50
N SER A 297 -3.86 3.55 19.81
CA SER A 297 -4.25 4.32 18.61
C SER A 297 -4.80 3.44 17.48
N MET A 298 -4.23 2.26 17.27
CA MET A 298 -4.65 1.38 16.17
C MET A 298 -5.94 0.61 16.47
N PHE A 299 -6.20 0.24 17.72
CA PHE A 299 -7.28 -0.70 18.04
C PHE A 299 -8.36 -0.16 18.99
N LEU A 300 -8.08 0.89 19.76
CA LEU A 300 -8.96 1.35 20.84
C LEU A 300 -9.36 2.81 20.74
N ASP A 301 -8.53 3.65 20.12
CA ASP A 301 -8.73 5.10 20.11
C ASP A 301 -9.93 5.51 19.26
N LEU A 302 -10.90 6.19 19.86
CA LEU A 302 -12.13 6.60 19.18
C LEU A 302 -12.03 8.08 18.78
N PRO A 303 -12.62 8.47 17.63
CA PRO A 303 -12.66 9.88 17.26
C PRO A 303 -13.53 10.67 18.22
N ALA A 304 -13.28 11.97 18.32
CA ALA A 304 -14.21 12.89 18.95
C ALA A 304 -15.48 13.00 18.08
N VAL A 305 -16.64 12.91 18.74
CA VAL A 305 -17.95 13.04 18.09
C VAL A 305 -18.71 14.15 18.80
N GLU A 306 -19.02 15.20 18.05
CA GLU A 306 -19.69 16.38 18.56
C GLU A 306 -20.95 16.66 17.73
N PHE A 307 -22.06 16.95 18.40
CA PHE A 307 -23.26 17.45 17.74
C PHE A 307 -23.23 18.97 17.77
N THR A 308 -23.09 19.59 16.60
CA THR A 308 -23.10 21.04 16.43
C THR A 308 -24.43 21.48 15.81
N HIS A 309 -24.64 22.80 15.68
CA HIS A 309 -25.79 23.35 14.96
C HIS A 309 -25.76 23.02 13.45
N GLU A 310 -24.61 22.63 12.91
CA GLU A 310 -24.43 22.18 11.52
C GLU A 310 -24.63 20.67 11.35
N GLY A 311 -24.86 19.94 12.45
CA GLY A 311 -25.08 18.50 12.48
C GLY A 311 -23.99 17.71 13.20
N LEU A 312 -23.79 16.47 12.77
CA LEU A 312 -22.80 15.56 13.36
C LEU A 312 -21.39 15.89 12.85
N ARG A 313 -20.49 16.34 13.74
CA ARG A 313 -19.07 16.52 13.48
C ARG A 313 -18.29 15.35 14.06
N ILE A 314 -17.45 14.73 13.22
CA ILE A 314 -16.53 13.67 13.62
C ILE A 314 -15.12 14.18 13.40
N GLU A 315 -14.35 14.34 14.47
CA GLU A 315 -12.97 14.79 14.42
C GLU A 315 -12.03 13.62 14.73
N GLY A 316 -11.15 13.32 13.77
CA GLY A 316 -10.20 12.24 13.96
C GLY A 316 -9.04 12.69 14.84
N ASN A 317 -8.59 11.80 15.73
CA ASN A 317 -7.41 12.10 16.54
C ASN A 317 -6.18 12.26 15.64
N LYS A 318 -5.24 13.13 16.06
CA LYS A 318 -3.95 13.30 15.39
C LYS A 318 -3.27 11.93 15.20
N GLY A 319 -3.44 11.09 16.22
CA GLY A 319 -2.95 9.72 16.28
C GLY A 319 -3.73 8.68 15.49
N GLY A 320 -4.61 9.09 14.58
CA GLY A 320 -5.52 8.18 13.92
C GLY A 320 -6.53 7.58 14.91
N ASN A 321 -7.50 6.86 14.37
CA ASN A 321 -8.49 6.17 15.19
C ASN A 321 -8.43 4.67 14.95
N ALA A 322 -9.07 3.94 15.85
CA ALA A 322 -9.19 2.51 15.86
C ALA A 322 -9.71 1.99 14.52
N ILE A 323 -8.98 1.04 13.95
CA ILE A 323 -9.35 0.43 12.66
C ILE A 323 -10.72 -0.25 12.71
N TRP A 324 -11.15 -0.72 13.88
CA TRP A 324 -12.47 -1.36 14.06
C TRP A 324 -13.61 -0.35 14.02
N PHE A 325 -13.35 0.88 14.44
CA PHE A 325 -14.34 1.96 14.36
C PHE A 325 -14.39 2.52 12.95
N ALA A 326 -13.22 2.81 12.37
CA ALA A 326 -13.11 3.38 11.03
C ALA A 326 -13.56 2.40 9.93
N THR A 327 -13.29 1.10 10.10
CA THR A 327 -13.63 0.04 9.14
C THR A 327 -14.20 -1.20 9.87
N PRO A 328 -15.45 -1.15 10.38
CA PRO A 328 -16.05 -2.23 11.17
C PRO A 328 -16.16 -3.56 10.45
N LEU A 329 -16.10 -3.56 9.12
CA LEU A 329 -16.08 -4.77 8.31
C LEU A 329 -14.91 -5.70 8.70
N LEU A 330 -13.80 -5.13 9.18
CA LEU A 330 -12.64 -5.88 9.64
C LEU A 330 -12.94 -6.72 10.89
N LEU A 331 -14.00 -6.45 11.67
CA LEU A 331 -14.41 -7.30 12.79
C LEU A 331 -14.74 -8.73 12.34
N LEU A 332 -15.15 -8.92 11.08
CA LEU A 332 -15.35 -10.24 10.51
C LEU A 332 -14.07 -11.07 10.43
N THR A 333 -12.88 -10.45 10.45
CA THR A 333 -11.61 -11.20 10.44
C THR A 333 -11.51 -12.10 11.66
N TRP A 334 -11.93 -11.60 12.83
CA TRP A 334 -11.99 -12.35 14.08
C TRP A 334 -13.12 -13.37 14.05
N ILE A 335 -14.31 -12.95 13.64
CA ILE A 335 -15.51 -13.81 13.69
C ILE A 335 -15.38 -14.99 12.72
N ASP A 336 -14.82 -14.78 11.53
CA ASP A 336 -14.64 -15.81 10.50
C ASP A 336 -13.23 -16.41 10.50
N THR A 337 -12.48 -16.29 11.61
CA THR A 337 -11.11 -16.83 11.78
C THR A 337 -10.97 -18.26 11.30
N ARG A 338 -11.89 -19.14 11.72
CA ARG A 338 -11.85 -20.57 11.37
C ARG A 338 -11.87 -20.80 9.85
N LYS A 339 -12.57 -19.96 9.09
CA LYS A 339 -12.76 -20.13 7.64
C LYS A 339 -11.50 -19.74 6.87
N TRP A 340 -10.93 -18.57 7.16
CA TRP A 340 -9.70 -18.17 6.49
C TRP A 340 -8.48 -18.94 6.99
N TRP A 341 -8.51 -19.48 8.22
CA TRP A 341 -7.48 -20.38 8.73
C TRP A 341 -7.47 -21.74 8.03
N ALA A 342 -8.65 -22.23 7.61
CA ALA A 342 -8.80 -23.51 6.92
C ALA A 342 -8.23 -23.49 5.49
N ASP A 343 -8.31 -22.35 4.79
CA ASP A 343 -7.70 -22.17 3.47
C ASP A 343 -6.19 -21.87 3.63
N PRO A 344 -5.27 -22.77 3.19
CA PRO A 344 -3.83 -22.55 3.37
C PRO A 344 -3.33 -21.24 2.77
N ARG A 345 -3.93 -20.76 1.68
CA ARG A 345 -3.47 -19.54 1.00
C ARG A 345 -3.84 -18.31 1.79
N ARG A 346 -5.10 -18.22 2.23
CA ARG A 346 -5.56 -17.12 3.09
C ARG A 346 -4.84 -17.13 4.43
N ARG A 347 -4.66 -18.32 5.03
CA ARG A 347 -3.88 -18.47 6.27
C ARG A 347 -2.48 -17.87 6.14
N TRP A 348 -1.72 -18.24 5.11
CA TRP A 348 -0.35 -17.74 4.96
C TRP A 348 -0.28 -16.25 4.60
N LEU A 349 -1.24 -15.75 3.81
CA LEU A 349 -1.40 -14.31 3.59
C LEU A 349 -1.66 -13.56 4.91
N MET A 350 -2.61 -14.03 5.72
CA MET A 350 -2.92 -13.44 7.03
C MET A 350 -1.73 -13.52 7.99
N LEU A 351 -1.05 -14.66 8.06
CA LEU A 351 0.14 -14.82 8.91
C LEU A 351 1.28 -13.88 8.49
N SER A 352 1.38 -13.53 7.21
CA SER A 352 2.38 -12.56 6.73
C SER A 352 2.09 -11.14 7.23
N THR A 353 0.86 -10.83 7.65
CA THR A 353 0.51 -9.51 8.22
C THR A 353 0.97 -9.33 9.67
N ILE A 354 1.22 -10.42 10.41
CA ILE A 354 1.66 -10.36 11.81
C ILE A 354 3.01 -9.65 11.97
N PRO A 355 4.10 -10.03 11.29
CA PRO A 355 5.37 -9.31 11.40
C PRO A 355 5.28 -7.85 10.94
N ILE A 356 4.41 -7.53 9.98
CA ILE A 356 4.13 -6.15 9.54
C ILE A 356 3.52 -5.36 10.70
N LEU A 357 2.46 -5.91 11.30
CA LEU A 357 1.79 -5.32 12.46
C LEU A 357 2.76 -5.11 13.63
N VAL A 358 3.55 -6.13 13.96
CA VAL A 358 4.57 -6.05 15.03
C VAL A 358 5.58 -4.95 14.72
N ALA A 359 6.11 -4.88 13.50
CA ALA A 359 7.02 -3.80 13.12
C ALA A 359 6.39 -2.41 13.31
N HIS A 360 5.11 -2.23 12.95
CA HIS A 360 4.41 -0.96 13.15
C HIS A 360 4.14 -0.61 14.61
N LEU A 361 3.88 -1.60 15.46
CA LEU A 361 3.72 -1.37 16.91
C LEU A 361 5.02 -0.93 17.58
N PHE A 362 6.16 -1.33 17.01
CA PHE A 362 7.48 -0.96 17.51
C PHE A 362 8.04 0.31 16.85
N TYR A 363 7.44 0.84 15.80
CA TYR A 363 8.03 1.94 15.03
C TYR A 363 7.98 3.26 15.82
N HIS A 364 9.00 4.11 15.71
CA HIS A 364 9.07 5.40 16.39
C HIS A 364 8.13 6.46 15.82
N GLY A 365 7.72 6.27 14.56
CA GLY A 365 7.04 7.29 13.79
C GLY A 365 5.76 7.68 14.51
N PRO A 366 5.66 8.91 15.04
CA PRO A 366 4.50 9.32 15.79
C PRO A 366 3.31 9.22 14.85
N VAL A 367 2.16 8.91 15.43
CA VAL A 367 0.94 8.84 14.66
C VAL A 367 0.54 10.27 14.33
N ILE A 368 1.19 10.83 13.31
CA ILE A 368 1.04 12.23 12.90
C ILE A 368 0.72 12.23 11.42
N GLY A 369 -0.32 12.98 11.06
CA GLY A 369 -0.48 13.53 9.73
C GLY A 369 -1.54 12.88 8.85
N GLN A 370 -2.33 11.91 9.33
CA GLN A 370 -3.47 11.38 8.57
C GLN A 370 -4.64 11.05 9.52
N PRO A 371 -5.62 11.95 9.64
CA PRO A 371 -6.77 11.78 10.53
C PRO A 371 -7.67 10.65 10.04
N GLY A 372 -8.41 10.06 10.98
CA GLY A 372 -9.45 9.08 10.68
C GLY A 372 -8.99 7.62 10.75
N MET A 373 -7.70 7.31 10.63
CA MET A 373 -7.23 5.93 10.83
C MET A 373 -5.74 5.88 11.06
N TYR A 374 -5.30 4.83 11.73
CA TYR A 374 -3.89 4.48 11.79
C TYR A 374 -3.33 4.14 10.39
N ARG A 375 -2.67 5.09 9.71
CA ARG A 375 -2.27 4.97 8.29
C ARG A 375 -1.46 3.73 7.93
N TYR A 376 -0.59 3.27 8.83
CA TYR A 376 0.24 2.09 8.58
C TYR A 376 -0.58 0.79 8.50
N SER A 377 -1.86 0.84 8.89
CA SER A 377 -2.78 -0.28 8.67
C SER A 377 -2.95 -0.63 7.19
N LEU A 378 -2.73 0.33 6.28
CA LEU A 378 -2.73 0.08 4.83
C LEU A 378 -1.67 -0.93 4.37
N ASP A 379 -0.66 -1.23 5.18
CA ASP A 379 0.32 -2.27 4.87
C ASP A 379 -0.28 -3.69 5.07
N PHE A 380 -1.47 -3.83 5.70
CA PHE A 380 -2.12 -5.12 5.97
C PHE A 380 -3.65 -5.22 5.81
N ILE A 381 -4.42 -4.12 5.91
CA ILE A 381 -5.89 -4.19 5.93
C ILE A 381 -6.47 -4.75 4.62
N LEU A 382 -5.78 -4.56 3.48
CA LEU A 382 -6.22 -5.12 2.21
C LEU A 382 -6.30 -6.65 2.28
N ILE A 383 -5.29 -7.29 2.89
CA ILE A 383 -5.29 -8.75 3.05
C ILE A 383 -6.41 -9.19 4.01
N TRP A 384 -6.67 -8.40 5.06
CA TRP A 384 -7.75 -8.66 5.99
C TRP A 384 -9.13 -8.57 5.32
N LEU A 385 -9.35 -7.54 4.49
CA LEU A 385 -10.56 -7.39 3.67
C LEU A 385 -10.71 -8.56 2.68
N ILE A 386 -9.62 -8.96 2.02
CA ILE A 386 -9.61 -10.10 1.09
C ILE A 386 -9.94 -11.41 1.82
N ALA A 387 -9.44 -11.60 3.04
CA ALA A 387 -9.70 -12.81 3.82
C ALA A 387 -11.18 -13.01 4.15
N VAL A 388 -11.89 -11.91 4.46
CA VAL A 388 -13.33 -11.92 4.82
C VAL A 388 -14.26 -11.79 3.61
N ALA A 389 -13.75 -11.40 2.44
CA ALA A 389 -14.56 -11.08 1.26
C ALA A 389 -15.60 -12.15 0.88
N PRO A 390 -15.30 -13.47 0.91
CA PRO A 390 -16.30 -14.49 0.58
C PRO A 390 -17.47 -14.56 1.56
N GLU A 391 -17.22 -14.22 2.82
CA GLU A 391 -18.22 -14.25 3.88
C GLU A 391 -19.15 -13.04 3.82
N THR A 392 -18.72 -11.95 3.19
CA THR A 392 -19.55 -10.73 3.05
C THR A 392 -20.54 -10.81 1.90
N ALA A 393 -20.38 -11.76 0.97
CA ALA A 393 -21.15 -11.81 -0.28
C ALA A 393 -22.52 -12.51 -0.17
N SER A 394 -22.90 -13.06 0.98
CA SER A 394 -24.19 -13.75 1.13
C SER A 394 -24.73 -13.80 2.57
N GLY A 395 -26.04 -14.03 2.69
CA GLY A 395 -26.73 -14.28 3.97
C GLY A 395 -26.74 -13.09 4.93
N ARG A 396 -26.81 -13.38 6.24
CA ARG A 396 -26.85 -12.34 7.30
C ARG A 396 -25.60 -11.45 7.33
N ARG A 397 -24.45 -12.00 6.91
CA ARG A 397 -23.18 -11.28 6.85
C ARG A 397 -23.19 -10.16 5.80
N GLN A 398 -23.95 -10.31 4.73
CA GLN A 398 -24.09 -9.29 3.70
C GLN A 398 -24.73 -8.01 4.23
N GLY A 399 -25.75 -8.13 5.10
CA GLY A 399 -26.36 -6.96 5.75
C GLY A 399 -25.38 -6.20 6.64
N PHE A 400 -24.65 -6.93 7.51
CA PHE A 400 -23.59 -6.33 8.32
C PHE A 400 -22.50 -5.68 7.47
N ALA A 401 -22.10 -6.35 6.38
CA ALA A 401 -21.13 -5.80 5.44
C ALA A 401 -21.62 -4.49 4.85
N LEU A 402 -22.83 -4.44 4.27
CA LEU A 402 -23.39 -3.20 3.69
C LEU A 402 -23.44 -2.04 4.69
N ILE A 403 -23.86 -2.30 5.93
CA ILE A 403 -23.87 -1.28 7.00
C ILE A 403 -22.45 -0.81 7.29
N SER A 404 -21.49 -1.73 7.44
CA SER A 404 -20.09 -1.41 7.71
C SER A 404 -19.44 -0.62 6.57
N LEU A 405 -19.74 -1.00 5.32
CA LEU A 405 -19.28 -0.33 4.12
C LEU A 405 -19.82 1.11 4.08
N GLY A 406 -21.13 1.30 4.26
CA GLY A 406 -21.78 2.60 4.28
C GLY A 406 -21.26 3.50 5.41
N TRP A 407 -21.12 2.95 6.61
CA TRP A 407 -20.53 3.65 7.75
C TRP A 407 -19.12 4.15 7.45
N SER A 408 -18.25 3.28 6.95
CA SER A 408 -16.85 3.65 6.72
C SER A 408 -16.73 4.75 5.65
N VAL A 409 -17.53 4.66 4.59
CA VAL A 409 -17.56 5.69 3.53
C VAL A 409 -18.03 7.03 4.10
N LEU A 410 -19.11 7.04 4.89
CA LEU A 410 -19.59 8.25 5.55
C LEU A 410 -18.53 8.84 6.51
N TYR A 411 -17.89 7.97 7.28
CA TYR A 411 -16.87 8.34 8.25
C TYR A 411 -15.66 9.04 7.61
N PHE A 412 -15.07 8.42 6.57
CA PHE A 412 -13.94 9.03 5.87
C PHE A 412 -14.34 10.26 5.05
N TYR A 413 -15.56 10.31 4.52
CA TYR A 413 -16.08 11.52 3.89
C TYR A 413 -16.16 12.70 4.87
N THR A 414 -16.72 12.48 6.07
CA THR A 414 -16.83 13.52 7.09
C THR A 414 -15.46 14.01 7.54
N ILE A 415 -14.54 13.09 7.81
CA ILE A 415 -13.20 13.47 8.27
C ILE A 415 -12.40 14.15 7.16
N THR A 416 -12.46 13.69 5.90
CA THR A 416 -11.70 14.32 4.81
C THR A 416 -12.19 15.72 4.48
N ARG A 417 -13.49 16.01 4.67
CA ARG A 417 -14.04 17.37 4.49
C ARG A 417 -13.45 18.39 5.46
N GLY A 418 -13.18 17.99 6.71
CA GLY A 418 -12.61 18.90 7.71
C GLY A 418 -11.14 19.29 7.48
N PHE A 419 -10.48 18.69 6.47
CA PHE A 419 -9.05 18.92 6.16
C PHE A 419 -8.83 19.79 4.91
N LEU A 420 -9.89 20.09 4.17
CA LEU A 420 -9.88 21.04 3.06
C LEU A 420 -10.27 22.41 3.58
#